data_AF-A0A564S1Z5-F1
#
_entry.id   AF-A0A564S1Z5-F1
#
_cell.length_a   1.000
_cell.length_b   1.000
_cell.length_c   1.000
_cell.angle_alpha   90.00
_cell.angle_beta   90.00
_cell.angle_gamma   90.00
#
_symmetry.space_group_name_H-M   'P 1'
#
loop_
_entity.id
_entity.type
_entity.pdbx_description
1 polymer ?
#
loop_
_entity_poly.entity_id
_entity_poly.type
_entity_poly.pdbx_seq_one_letter_code
_entity_poly.pdbx_strand_id
1 'polypeptide(L)'
;MGNWRDKAACRDMDPDLFFPATRQEERLALKACSTCPSIRECARYAAEHARINGYPLQGVWGGINRSKGKNYRNNETEMWE
;
A
#
# COMPACT_ATOMS: atom_id res chain seq x y z
N MET A 1 -18.88 14.55 2.47
CA MET A 1 -17.52 14.34 1.93
C MET A 1 -17.23 12.85 1.97
N GLY A 2 -17.29 12.16 0.83
CA GLY A 2 -17.03 10.72 0.77
C GLY A 2 -15.56 10.43 1.10
N ASN A 3 -15.30 9.32 1.79
CA ASN A 3 -13.93 8.90 2.10
C ASN A 3 -13.22 8.55 0.78
N TRP A 4 -11.95 8.90 0.62
CA TRP A 4 -11.17 8.49 -0.57
C TRP A 4 -11.17 6.96 -0.72
N ARG A 5 -11.33 6.22 0.39
CA ARG A 5 -11.51 4.77 0.40
C ARG A 5 -12.79 4.30 -0.31
N ASP A 6 -13.84 5.13 -0.33
CA ASP A 6 -15.09 4.80 -1.04
C ASP A 6 -14.95 4.94 -2.56
N LYS A 7 -13.94 5.69 -3.01
CA LYS A 7 -13.63 5.90 -4.44
C LYS A 7 -12.49 5.00 -4.94
N ALA A 8 -11.89 4.20 -4.06
CA ALA A 8 -10.75 3.38 -4.40
C ALA A 8 -11.18 2.20 -5.28
N ALA A 9 -10.62 2.09 -6.48
CA ALA A 9 -10.95 1.02 -7.43
C ALA A 9 -10.64 -0.38 -6.87
N CYS A 10 -9.66 -0.50 -5.99
CA CYS A 10 -9.32 -1.77 -5.33
C CYS A 10 -10.41 -2.28 -4.38
N ARG A 11 -11.39 -1.46 -4.00
CA ARG A 11 -12.52 -1.85 -3.16
C ARG A 11 -13.38 -2.94 -3.77
N ASP A 12 -13.54 -2.93 -5.10
CA ASP A 12 -14.38 -3.86 -5.85
C ASP A 12 -13.59 -5.06 -6.39
N MET A 13 -12.34 -5.21 -5.95
CA MET A 13 -11.42 -6.28 -6.35
C MET A 13 -11.20 -7.25 -5.20
N ASP A 14 -10.64 -8.42 -5.51
CA ASP A 14 -10.21 -9.37 -4.50
C ASP A 14 -9.14 -8.73 -3.59
N PRO A 15 -9.38 -8.60 -2.27
CA PRO A 15 -8.42 -8.02 -1.34
C PRO A 15 -7.10 -8.81 -1.27
N ASP A 16 -7.13 -10.12 -1.49
CA ASP A 16 -5.94 -10.98 -1.41
C ASP A 16 -4.92 -10.62 -2.50
N LEU A 17 -5.38 -10.08 -3.63
CA LEU A 17 -4.50 -9.58 -4.70
C LEU A 17 -3.55 -8.49 -4.17
N PHE A 18 -4.00 -7.67 -3.23
CA PHE A 18 -3.19 -6.59 -2.66
C PHE A 18 -2.25 -7.07 -1.55
N PHE A 19 -2.27 -8.35 -1.20
CA PHE A 19 -1.30 -9.03 -0.33
C PHE A 19 -0.55 -10.10 -1.13
N PRO A 20 0.26 -9.71 -2.14
CA PRO A 20 0.82 -10.66 -3.09
C PRO A 20 1.80 -11.64 -2.44
N ALA A 21 1.64 -12.94 -2.75
CA ALA A 21 2.58 -14.00 -2.37
C ALA A 21 3.67 -14.20 -3.44
N THR A 22 3.37 -13.82 -4.69
CA THR A 22 4.25 -13.97 -5.85
C THR A 22 4.56 -12.64 -6.52
N ARG A 23 5.65 -12.60 -7.32
CA ARG A 23 5.99 -11.42 -8.14
C ARG A 23 4.95 -11.15 -9.23
N GLN A 24 4.25 -12.16 -9.72
CA GLN A 24 3.18 -12.00 -10.71
C GLN A 24 1.99 -11.26 -10.07
N GLU A 25 1.54 -11.69 -8.90
CA GLU A 25 0.47 -11.02 -8.15
C GLU A 25 0.87 -9.59 -7.78
N GLU A 26 2.11 -9.37 -7.36
CA GLU A 26 2.62 -8.02 -7.06
C GLU A 26 2.50 -7.09 -8.26
N ARG A 27 2.89 -7.55 -9.46
CA ARG A 27 2.75 -6.74 -10.69
C ARG A 27 1.29 -6.45 -11.02
N LEU A 28 0.40 -7.42 -10.83
CA LEU A 28 -1.03 -7.25 -11.08
C LEU A 28 -1.63 -6.24 -10.10
N ALA A 29 -1.31 -6.36 -8.81
CA ALA A 29 -1.75 -5.44 -7.77
C ALA A 29 -1.23 -4.01 -7.99
N LEU A 30 0.05 -3.85 -8.35
CA LEU A 30 0.63 -2.56 -8.68
C LEU A 30 -0.03 -1.92 -9.92
N LYS A 31 -0.31 -2.72 -10.95
CA LYS A 31 -1.01 -2.26 -12.16
C LYS A 31 -2.45 -1.83 -11.86
N ALA A 32 -3.16 -2.56 -11.01
CA ALA A 32 -4.50 -2.17 -10.58
C ALA A 32 -4.47 -0.90 -9.71
N CYS A 33 -3.47 -0.80 -8.83
CA CYS A 33 -3.30 0.36 -7.96
C CYS A 33 -2.98 1.62 -8.77
N SER A 34 -2.16 1.53 -9.83
CA SER A 34 -1.76 2.68 -10.65
C SER A 34 -2.91 3.34 -11.42
N THR A 35 -3.99 2.60 -11.68
CA THR A 35 -5.21 3.12 -12.33
C THR A 35 -6.26 3.62 -11.32
N CYS A 36 -5.99 3.52 -10.02
CA CYS A 36 -6.94 3.91 -8.98
C CYS A 36 -7.08 5.43 -8.87
N PRO A 37 -8.29 6.01 -8.91
CA PRO A 37 -8.49 7.46 -8.83
C PRO A 37 -8.10 8.05 -7.47
N SER A 38 -7.98 7.22 -6.44
CA SER A 38 -7.60 7.61 -5.07
C SER A 38 -6.17 7.24 -4.71
N ILE A 39 -5.32 6.97 -5.70
CA ILE A 39 -3.91 6.59 -5.47
C ILE A 39 -3.14 7.64 -4.67
N ARG A 40 -3.41 8.94 -4.88
CA ARG A 40 -2.70 10.03 -4.19
C ARG A 40 -3.03 10.06 -2.70
N GLU A 41 -4.31 9.96 -2.36
CA GLU A 41 -4.79 9.93 -0.99
C GLU A 41 -4.36 8.64 -0.27
N CYS A 42 -4.38 7.51 -0.98
CA CYS A 42 -3.87 6.23 -0.49
C CYS A 42 -2.36 6.31 -0.18
N ALA A 43 -1.57 6.87 -1.09
CA ALA A 43 -0.12 7.04 -0.92
C ALA A 43 0.19 7.97 0.26
N ARG A 44 -0.52 9.10 0.38
CA ARG A 44 -0.38 10.02 1.53
C ARG A 44 -0.71 9.31 2.83
N TYR A 45 -1.85 8.63 2.90
CA TYR A 45 -2.26 7.88 4.09
C TYR A 45 -1.20 6.84 4.48
N ALA A 46 -0.68 6.08 3.51
CA ALA A 46 0.32 5.05 3.78
C ALA A 46 1.71 5.61 4.13
N ALA A 47 1.99 6.88 3.81
CA ALA A 47 3.20 7.57 4.21
C ALA A 47 3.09 8.14 5.64
N GLU A 48 1.92 8.67 6.01
CA GLU A 48 1.64 9.24 7.34
C GLU A 48 1.37 8.16 8.40
N HIS A 49 0.88 6.98 7.98
CA HIS A 49 0.51 5.89 8.89
C HIS A 49 1.34 4.64 8.60
N ALA A 50 2.21 4.28 9.54
CA ALA A 50 2.95 3.02 9.49
C ALA A 50 2.15 1.81 10.02
N ARG A 51 1.03 2.04 10.71
CA ARG A 51 0.16 1.01 11.28
C ARG A 51 -1.32 1.29 10.99
N ILE A 52 -2.09 0.22 10.77
CA ILE A 52 -3.55 0.23 10.68
C ILE A 52 -4.09 -0.83 11.63
N ASN A 53 -5.06 -0.45 12.48
CA ASN A 53 -5.64 -1.35 13.49
C ASN A 53 -4.60 -2.02 14.42
N GLY A 54 -3.50 -1.33 14.73
CA GLY A 54 -2.42 -1.87 15.57
C GLY A 54 -1.40 -2.75 14.81
N TYR A 55 -1.67 -3.13 13.56
CA TYR A 55 -0.78 -3.93 12.73
C TYR A 55 0.03 -3.04 11.77
N PRO A 56 1.29 -3.41 11.43
CA PRO A 56 2.04 -2.71 10.39
C PRO A 56 1.27 -2.68 9.06
N LEU A 57 1.37 -1.58 8.31
CA LEU A 57 0.88 -1.57 6.92
C LEU A 57 1.65 -2.61 6.10
N GLN A 58 0.91 -3.53 5.48
CA GLN A 58 1.43 -4.59 4.61
C GLN A 58 0.64 -4.62 3.30
N GLY A 59 1.20 -5.25 2.27
CA GLY A 59 0.59 -5.30 0.95
C GLY A 59 0.82 -4.05 0.11
N VAL A 60 0.06 -3.91 -0.98
CA VAL A 60 0.19 -2.81 -1.94
C VAL A 60 -0.67 -1.61 -1.52
N TRP A 61 -0.01 -0.49 -1.26
CA TRP A 61 -0.63 0.79 -0.89
C TRP A 61 -0.07 1.92 -1.71
N GLY A 62 -0.93 2.71 -2.36
CA GLY A 62 -0.52 3.91 -3.09
C GLY A 62 0.52 3.64 -4.20
N GLY A 63 0.46 2.47 -4.84
CA GLY A 63 1.40 2.05 -5.87
C GLY A 63 2.73 1.49 -5.34
N ILE A 64 2.83 1.18 -4.04
CA ILE A 64 4.03 0.65 -3.41
C ILE A 64 3.68 -0.63 -2.66
N ASN A 65 4.43 -1.71 -2.89
CA ASN A 65 4.36 -2.89 -2.04
C ASN A 65 5.13 -2.63 -0.74
N ARG A 66 4.41 -2.65 0.39
CA ARG A 66 4.92 -2.41 1.75
C ARG A 66 5.13 -3.70 2.54
N SER A 67 4.88 -4.85 1.94
CA SER A 67 5.22 -6.14 2.55
C SER A 67 6.73 -6.21 2.80
N LYS A 68 7.12 -6.51 4.02
CA LYS A 68 8.53 -6.60 4.43
C LYS A 68 9.17 -7.85 3.80
N GLY A 69 9.69 -7.74 2.57
CA GLY A 69 10.35 -8.83 1.84
C GLY A 69 11.64 -8.42 1.09
N LYS A 70 12.79 -8.76 1.67
CA LYS A 70 14.20 -8.76 1.17
C LYS A 70 14.91 -7.48 0.70
N ASN A 71 14.29 -6.31 0.55
CA ASN A 71 15.06 -5.09 0.19
C ASN A 71 14.63 -3.83 0.96
N TYR A 72 14.30 -4.00 2.24
CA TYR A 72 14.29 -2.85 3.16
C TYR A 72 15.75 -2.59 3.59
N ARG A 73 16.53 -1.94 2.72
CA ARG A 73 17.77 -1.28 3.18
C ARG A 73 17.32 -0.11 4.04
N ASN A 74 17.28 -0.36 5.34
CA ASN A 74 17.24 0.66 6.39
C ASN A 74 18.25 1.76 6.06
N ASN A 75 17.76 2.98 5.82
CA ASN A 75 18.40 4.17 6.39
C ASN A 75 17.47 4.67 7.50
N GLU A 76 17.28 3.83 8.52
CA GLU A 76 16.53 4.13 9.74
C GLU A 76 17.52 4.54 10.85
N THR A 77 18.45 5.43 10.52
CA THR A 77 19.43 6.02 11.45
C THR A 77 19.50 7.52 11.20
N GLU A 78 18.39 8.26 11.39
CA GLU A 78 18.42 9.73 11.50
C GLU A 78 17.10 10.37 11.94
N MET A 79 16.30 9.73 12.83
CA MET A 79 15.05 10.34 13.31
C MET A 79 14.80 10.23 14.82
N TRP A 80 15.89 10.22 15.60
CA TRP A 80 15.84 10.49 17.04
C TRP A 80 17.05 11.34 17.46
N GLU A 81 17.13 12.57 16.95
CA GLU A 81 17.70 13.71 17.69
C GLU A 81 16.55 14.60 18.18
#